data_AF-A0A7V1N7I6-F1
#
_entry.id   AF-A0A7V1N7I6-F1
#
_cell.length_a   1.000
_cell.length_b   1.000
_cell.length_c   1.000
_cell.angle_alpha   90.00
_cell.angle_beta   90.00
_cell.angle_gamma   90.00
#
_symmetry.space_group_name_H-M   'P 1'
#
loop_
_entity.id
_entity.type
_entity.pdbx_description
1 polymer ?
#
loop_
_entity_poly.entity_id
_entity_poly.type
_entity_poly.pdbx_seq_one_letter_code
_entity_poly.pdbx_strand_id
1 'polypeptide(L)' 'MSTPQEALFAGLLRIGREISSGDPEKRLGVILDCALESLGAERGFLVLMGEDGVPELRAARHLDP' A
#
# COMPACT_ATOMS: atom_id res chain seq x y z
N MET A 1 8.23 16.40 -20.11
CA MET A 1 7.62 16.50 -18.76
C MET A 1 6.19 16.00 -18.91
N SER A 2 5.82 14.92 -18.22
CA SER A 2 4.47 14.38 -18.28
C SER A 2 3.49 15.35 -17.61
N THR A 3 2.26 15.43 -18.12
CA THR A 3 1.22 16.22 -17.48
C THR A 3 0.80 15.60 -16.13
N PRO A 4 0.24 16.37 -15.19
CA PRO A 4 -0.26 15.83 -13.92
C PRO A 4 -1.26 14.68 -14.09
N GLN A 5 -2.07 14.71 -15.15
CA GLN A 5 -3.02 13.63 -15.48
C GLN A 5 -2.33 12.36 -15.98
N GLU A 6 -1.26 12.47 -16.77
CA GLU A 6 -0.46 11.31 -17.22
C GLU A 6 0.23 10.62 -16.05
N ALA A 7 0.76 11.40 -15.10
CA ALA A 7 1.40 10.86 -13.90
C ALA A 7 0.39 10.10 -13.01
N LEU A 8 -0.80 10.68 -12.80
CA LEU A 8 -1.88 10.02 -12.05
C LEU A 8 -2.33 8.72 -12.72
N PHE A 9 -2.55 8.74 -14.04
CA PHE A 9 -2.98 7.56 -14.78
C PHE A 9 -1.92 6.45 -14.75
N ALA A 10 -0.64 6.78 -14.91
CA ALA A 10 0.46 5.83 -14.78
C ALA A 10 0.54 5.21 -13.37
N GLY A 11 0.30 6.03 -12.33
CA GLY A 11 0.20 5.55 -10.95
C GLY A 11 -0.93 4.53 -10.76
N LEU A 12 -2.12 4.84 -11.25
CA LEU A 12 -3.28 3.95 -11.17
C LEU A 12 -3.06 2.63 -11.93
N LEU A 13 -2.42 2.66 -13.11
CA LEU A 13 -2.06 1.45 -13.86
C LEU A 13 -1.05 0.58 -13.10
N ARG A 14 -0.04 1.19 -12.47
CA ARG A 14 0.94 0.48 -11.65
C ARG A 14 0.26 -0.23 -10.48
N ILE A 15 -0.58 0.49 -9.73
CA ILE A 15 -1.36 -0.04 -8.61
C ILE A 15 -2.24 -1.21 -9.07
N GLY A 16 -2.99 -1.03 -10.15
CA GLY A 16 -3.86 -2.07 -10.71
C GLY A 16 -3.10 -3.35 -11.08
N ARG A 17 -1.90 -3.21 -11.68
CA ARG A 17 -1.04 -4.35 -12.02
C ARG A 17 -0.52 -5.07 -10.79
N GLU A 18 -0.05 -4.33 -9.78
CA GLU A 18 0.51 -4.93 -8.57
C GLU A 18 -0.58 -5.63 -7.75
N ILE A 19 -1.79 -5.06 -7.69
CA ILE A 19 -2.94 -5.70 -7.04
C ILE A 19 -3.37 -6.98 -7.77
N SER A 20 -3.28 -6.99 -9.11
CA SER A 20 -3.65 -8.14 -9.93
C SER A 20 -2.63 -9.28 -9.93
N SER A 21 -1.44 -9.08 -9.36
CA SER A 21 -0.32 -10.04 -9.40
C SER A 21 -0.52 -11.31 -8.55
N GLY A 22 -1.65 -11.44 -7.85
CA GLY A 22 -2.05 -12.65 -7.12
C GLY A 22 -1.41 -12.80 -5.73
N ASP A 23 -0.33 -12.10 -5.43
CA ASP A 23 0.35 -12.13 -4.13
C ASP A 23 -0.39 -11.25 -3.09
N PRO A 24 -0.98 -11.84 -2.03
CA PRO A 24 -1.74 -11.10 -1.02
C PRO A 24 -0.87 -10.15 -0.18
N GLU A 25 0.39 -10.50 0.10
CA GLU A 25 1.28 -9.67 0.92
C GLU A 25 1.72 -8.43 0.16
N LYS A 26 2.05 -8.60 -1.14
CA LYS A 26 2.34 -7.46 -2.02
C LYS A 26 1.15 -6.52 -2.12
N ARG A 27 -0.07 -7.04 -2.23
CA ARG A 27 -1.30 -6.24 -2.24
C ARG A 27 -1.41 -5.33 -1.02
N LEU A 28 -1.19 -5.88 0.18
CA LEU A 28 -1.25 -5.10 1.43
C LEU A 28 -0.15 -4.04 1.50
N GLY A 29 1.04 -4.35 1.00
CA GLY A 29 2.13 -3.38 0.85
C GLY A 29 1.73 -2.19 -0.02
N VAL A 30 1.17 -2.45 -1.21
CA VAL A 30 0.73 -1.40 -2.15
C VAL A 30 -0.39 -0.55 -1.56
N ILE A 31 -1.35 -1.16 -0.87
CA ILE A 31 -2.42 -0.43 -0.18
C ILE A 31 -1.84 0.51 0.88
N LEU A 32 -0.90 0.03 1.70
CA LEU A 32 -0.23 0.84 2.70
C LEU A 32 0.53 2.01 2.06
N ASP A 33 1.31 1.75 1.00
CA ASP A 33 2.08 2.78 0.30
C ASP A 33 1.16 3.86 -0.29
N CYS A 34 0.03 3.47 -0.92
CA CYS A 34 -0.95 4.42 -1.44
C CYS A 34 -1.60 5.27 -0.33
N ALA A 35 -1.90 4.66 0.82
CA ALA A 35 -2.48 5.37 1.95
C ALA A 35 -1.49 6.41 2.53
N LEU A 36 -0.22 6.03 2.66
CA LEU A 36 0.84 6.92 3.13
C LEU A 36 1.04 8.12 2.18
N GLU A 37 1.14 7.86 0.89
CA GLU A 37 1.26 8.92 -0.14
C GLU A 37 0.05 9.87 -0.11
N SER A 38 -1.16 9.33 -0.01
CA SER A 38 -2.41 10.12 -0.03
C SER A 38 -2.57 10.98 1.22
N LEU A 39 -2.10 10.49 2.38
CA LEU A 39 -2.16 11.19 3.65
C LEU A 39 -0.96 12.11 3.88
N GLY A 40 0.06 12.07 3.02
CA GLY A 40 1.34 12.72 3.27
C GLY A 40 2.03 12.19 4.53
N ALA A 41 1.78 10.93 4.88
CA ALA A 41 2.32 10.29 6.08
C ALA A 41 3.64 9.58 5.75
N GLU A 42 4.62 9.71 6.65
CA GLU A 42 5.97 9.16 6.47
C GLU A 42 6.09 7.70 6.93
N ARG A 43 5.25 7.31 7.89
CA ARG A 43 5.32 6.02 8.58
C ARG A 43 3.93 5.42 8.72
N GLY A 44 3.83 4.10 8.66
CA GLY A 44 2.56 3.42 8.91
C GLY A 44 2.69 1.91 8.87
N PHE A 45 1.63 1.27 9.31
CA PHE A 45 1.53 -0.17 9.36
C PHE A 45 0.09 -0.63 9.13
N LEU A 46 -0.05 -1.87 8.64
CA LEU A 46 -1.32 -2.50 8.36
C LEU A 46 -1.45 -3.75 9.24
N VAL A 47 -2.51 -3.79 10.03
CA VAL A 47 -2.88 -4.94 10.87
C VAL A 47 -4.13 -5.58 10.28
N LEU A 48 -4.11 -6.90 10.15
CA LEU A 48 -5.31 -7.68 9.89
C LEU A 48 -5.72 -8.40 11.17
N MET A 49 -7.03 -8.42 11.42
CA MET A 49 -7.58 -9.26 12.48
C MET A 49 -7.70 -10.68 11.95
N GLY A 50 -7.04 -11.63 12.62
CA GLY A 50 -7.23 -13.06 12.39
C GLY A 50 -8.64 -13.51 12.77
N GLU A 51 -9.04 -14.69 12.28
CA GLU A 51 -10.34 -15.30 12.62
C GLU A 51 -10.45 -15.64 14.12
N ASP A 52 -9.31 -15.81 14.78
CA ASP A 52 -9.16 -15.99 16.22
C ASP A 52 -9.23 -14.67 17.01
N GLY A 53 -9.39 -13.54 16.32
CA GLY A 53 -9.40 -12.20 16.92
C GLY A 53 -8.02 -11.69 17.30
N VAL A 54 -6.93 -12.36 16.90
CA VAL A 54 -5.56 -11.91 17.17
C VAL A 54 -5.13 -10.94 16.05
N PRO A 55 -4.65 -9.72 16.40
CA PRO A 55 -4.12 -8.80 15.42
C PRO A 55 -2.75 -9.26 14.90
N GLU A 56 -2.62 -9.33 13.58
CA GLU A 56 -1.38 -9.70 12.90
C GLU A 56 -0.87 -8.55 12.03
N LEU A 57 0.38 -8.13 12.27
CA LEU A 57 1.06 -7.14 11.43
C LEU A 57 1.34 -7.75 10.05
N ARG A 58 0.83 -7.12 8.99
CA ARG A 58 0.95 -7.60 7.61
C ARG A 58 1.81 -6.74 6.71
N ALA A 59 1.91 -5.45 7.00
CA ALA A 59 2.79 -4.54 6.29
C ALA A 59 3.24 -3.42 7.22
N ALA A 60 4.47 -2.97 7.03
CA ALA A 60 5.10 -1.92 7.81
C ALA A 60 6.00 -1.07 6.90
N ARG A 61 6.02 0.25 7.13
CA ARG A 61 6.95 1.18 6.50
C ARG A 61 7.57 2.07 7.55
N HIS A 62 8.89 2.12 7.52
CA HIS A 62 9.70 3.02 8.35
C HIS A 62 9.36 2.89 9.84
N LEU A 63 9.21 1.66 10.36
CA LEU A 63 8.89 1.43 11.78
C LEU A 63 10.11 1.44 12.71
N ASP A 64 11.34 1.50 12.17
CA ASP A 64 12.54 1.65 13.01
C ASP A 64 12.66 3.07 13.59
N PRO A 65 13.30 3.21 14.77
CA PRO A 65 13.53 4.51 15.42
C PRO A 65 14.50 5.42 14.67
#